data_AF-A0A7C2FU61-F1
#
_entry.id   AF-A0A7C2FU61-F1
#
_cell.length_a   1.000
_cell.length_b   1.000
_cell.length_c   1.000
_cell.angle_alpha   90.00
_cell.angle_beta   90.00
_cell.angle_gamma   90.00
#
_symmetry.space_group_name_H-M   'P 1'
#
loop_
_entity.id
_entity.type
_entity.pdbx_description
1 polymer ?
#
loop_
_entity_poly.entity_id
_entity_poly.type
_entity_poly.pdbx_seq_one_letter_code
_entity_poly.pdbx_strand_id
1 'polypeptide(L)'
;MRPRLVAAILLPLVVLASACGDDDAGGQPRGTGNDTDYLRAICIGIDRVTDALISATTPEAIAAVIEEFAATMRQIDPPPDLTEYNRQFVAYLEAALKDPSSVVTTQPPLPPDDVRRRLAQLEPQIPECREPTFFSRGLE
;
A
#
# COMPACT_ATOMS: atom_id res chain seq x y z
N MET A 1 60.32 -36.13 17.20
CA MET A 1 59.76 -35.08 18.05
C MET A 1 59.72 -33.78 17.24
N ARG A 2 58.52 -33.24 17.01
CA ARG A 2 58.24 -31.96 16.32
C ARG A 2 58.60 -30.77 17.23
N PRO A 3 58.57 -29.50 16.77
CA PRO A 3 59.39 -28.88 15.72
C PRO A 3 59.91 -27.49 16.16
N ARG A 4 60.78 -26.88 15.34
CA ARG A 4 61.27 -25.49 15.48
C ARG A 4 60.24 -24.48 14.97
N LEU A 5 60.10 -23.37 15.68
CA LEU A 5 59.35 -22.17 15.28
C LEU A 5 59.91 -21.56 13.99
N VAL A 6 59.03 -21.28 13.02
CA VAL A 6 59.27 -20.35 11.91
C VAL A 6 58.07 -19.42 11.80
N ALA A 7 58.37 -18.12 11.83
CA ALA A 7 57.41 -17.04 11.63
C ALA A 7 56.91 -17.02 10.18
N ALA A 8 55.60 -16.86 9.99
CA ALA A 8 55.01 -16.48 8.72
C ALA A 8 53.94 -15.43 8.97
N ILE A 9 54.24 -14.23 8.48
CA ILE A 9 53.34 -13.08 8.37
C ILE A 9 52.20 -13.47 7.43
N LEU A 10 50.96 -13.38 7.91
CA LEU A 10 49.75 -13.53 7.09
C LEU A 10 48.79 -12.39 7.43
N LEU A 11 48.71 -11.42 6.51
CA LEU A 11 47.58 -10.52 6.35
C LEU A 11 46.30 -11.34 6.12
N PRO A 12 45.16 -10.91 6.67
CA PRO A 12 43.88 -11.09 5.99
C PRO A 12 43.29 -9.75 5.57
N LEU A 13 42.89 -9.74 4.29
CA LEU A 13 42.10 -8.75 3.58
C LEU A 13 40.92 -8.25 4.44
N VAL A 14 40.84 -6.92 4.62
CA VAL A 14 39.59 -6.28 5.03
C VAL A 14 38.73 -6.12 3.79
N VAL A 15 37.53 -6.69 3.89
CA VAL A 15 36.53 -6.90 2.87
C VAL A 15 36.08 -5.56 2.26
N LEU A 16 36.10 -5.50 0.93
CA LEU A 16 35.43 -4.50 0.12
C LEU A 16 33.95 -4.46 0.49
N ALA A 17 33.47 -3.29 0.95
CA ALA A 17 32.06 -2.99 1.03
C ALA A 17 31.51 -2.86 -0.40
N SER A 18 31.17 -3.99 -1.01
CA SER A 18 30.28 -4.04 -2.16
C SER A 18 28.88 -3.71 -1.67
N ALA A 19 28.56 -2.42 -1.67
CA ALA A 19 27.17 -1.96 -1.77
C ALA A 19 26.70 -2.22 -3.22
N CYS A 20 26.53 -3.51 -3.54
CA CYS A 20 25.80 -3.96 -4.72
C CYS A 20 24.32 -4.04 -4.31
N GLY A 21 23.47 -3.41 -5.12
CA GLY A 21 22.03 -3.57 -5.03
C GLY A 21 21.59 -4.99 -5.38
N ASP A 22 20.38 -5.30 -4.91
CA ASP A 22 19.46 -6.33 -5.37
C ASP A 22 18.12 -5.94 -4.69
N ASP A 23 17.18 -5.34 -5.41
CA ASP A 23 16.13 -5.97 -6.22
C ASP A 23 14.90 -6.44 -5.39
N ASP A 24 13.76 -5.87 -5.80
CA ASP A 24 12.36 -6.23 -5.58
C ASP A 24 11.92 -7.14 -4.42
N ALA A 25 11.12 -6.55 -3.53
CA ALA A 25 9.86 -7.16 -3.11
C ALA A 25 8.89 -6.03 -2.75
N GLY A 26 7.76 -5.94 -3.46
CA GLY A 26 6.67 -4.99 -3.21
C GLY A 26 6.19 -5.04 -1.76
N GLY A 27 6.87 -4.30 -0.89
CA GLY A 27 6.52 -4.17 0.50
C GLY A 27 5.19 -3.44 0.57
N GLN A 28 4.14 -4.16 0.99
CA GLN A 28 2.88 -3.54 1.38
C GLN A 28 3.23 -2.37 2.32
N PRO A 29 2.83 -1.13 2.01
CA PRO A 29 3.15 0.01 2.86
C PRO A 29 2.56 -0.24 4.26
N ARG A 30 3.43 -0.42 5.25
CA ARG A 30 3.02 -0.38 6.66
C ARG A 30 2.93 1.10 7.03
N GLY A 31 1.70 1.60 7.13
CA GLY A 31 1.45 3.01 7.44
C GLY A 31 2.08 3.42 8.76
N THR A 32 2.60 4.64 8.83
CA THR A 32 3.20 5.21 10.04
C THR A 32 2.21 6.07 10.83
N GLY A 33 0.90 5.92 10.59
CA GLY A 33 -0.14 6.78 11.17
C GLY A 33 -0.26 8.16 10.51
N ASN A 34 0.39 8.39 9.36
CA ASN A 34 0.33 9.67 8.64
C ASN A 34 -0.53 9.61 7.37
N ASP A 35 -1.01 10.77 6.91
CA ASP A 35 -1.89 10.89 5.74
C ASP A 35 -1.23 10.38 4.45
N THR A 36 0.08 10.62 4.27
CA THR A 36 0.82 10.25 3.05
C THR A 36 0.86 8.74 2.84
N ASP A 37 1.23 7.98 3.87
CA ASP A 37 1.31 6.52 3.77
C ASP A 37 -0.07 5.91 3.64
N TYR A 38 -1.07 6.49 4.31
CA TYR A 38 -2.46 6.09 4.21
C TYR A 38 -3.00 6.30 2.78
N LEU A 39 -2.77 7.48 2.21
CA LEU A 39 -3.17 7.80 0.84
C LEU A 39 -2.42 6.95 -0.18
N ARG A 40 -1.12 6.70 0.00
CA ARG A 40 -0.36 5.80 -0.86
C ARG A 40 -1.03 4.42 -0.92
N ALA A 41 -1.38 3.84 0.22
CA ALA A 41 -2.03 2.53 0.28
C ALA A 41 -3.40 2.54 -0.41
N ILE A 42 -4.19 3.59 -0.20
CA ILE A 42 -5.50 3.76 -0.87
C ILE A 42 -5.32 3.85 -2.38
N CYS A 43 -4.42 4.71 -2.87
CA CYS A 43 -4.23 4.94 -4.29
C CYS A 43 -3.71 3.69 -5.01
N ILE A 44 -2.75 2.96 -4.42
CA ILE A 44 -2.29 1.66 -4.94
C ILE A 44 -3.46 0.66 -5.00
N GLY A 45 -4.28 0.59 -3.95
CA GLY A 45 -5.41 -0.33 -3.90
C GLY A 45 -6.49 -0.02 -4.94
N ILE A 46 -6.87 1.25 -5.08
CA ILE A 46 -7.82 1.71 -6.09
C ILE A 46 -7.32 1.39 -7.50
N ASP A 47 -6.05 1.67 -7.75
CA ASP A 47 -5.40 1.45 -9.04
C ASP A 47 -5.42 -0.04 -9.42
N ARG A 48 -5.01 -0.93 -8.50
CA ARG A 48 -5.08 -2.38 -8.71
C ARG A 48 -6.51 -2.90 -8.93
N VAL A 49 -7.49 -2.41 -8.16
CA VAL A 49 -8.89 -2.79 -8.36
C VAL A 49 -9.39 -2.30 -9.72
N THR A 50 -9.01 -1.09 -10.14
CA THR A 50 -9.36 -0.54 -11.45
C THR A 50 -8.75 -1.37 -12.58
N ASP A 51 -7.47 -1.71 -12.47
CA ASP A 51 -6.78 -2.58 -13.42
C ASP A 51 -7.43 -3.96 -13.49
N ALA A 52 -7.83 -4.55 -12.35
CA ALA A 52 -8.55 -5.82 -12.31
C ALA A 52 -9.93 -5.71 -12.97
N LEU A 53 -10.69 -4.64 -12.73
CA LEU A 53 -11.98 -4.43 -13.37
C LEU A 53 -11.89 -4.33 -14.91
N ILE A 54 -10.77 -3.83 -15.42
CA ILE A 54 -10.53 -3.67 -16.86
C ILE A 54 -10.00 -4.97 -17.48
N SER A 55 -9.09 -5.67 -16.80
CA SER A 55 -8.29 -6.74 -17.38
C SER A 55 -8.70 -8.16 -16.95
N ALA A 56 -9.35 -8.31 -15.80
CA ALA A 56 -9.75 -9.62 -15.31
C ALA A 56 -10.92 -10.17 -16.12
N THR A 57 -10.89 -11.48 -16.36
CA THR A 57 -11.93 -12.19 -17.13
C THR A 57 -12.94 -12.90 -16.24
N THR A 58 -12.73 -12.90 -14.91
CA THR A 58 -13.63 -13.54 -13.95
C THR A 58 -13.86 -12.68 -12.70
N PRO A 59 -15.04 -12.79 -12.05
CA PRO A 59 -15.32 -12.10 -10.78
C PRO A 59 -14.34 -12.48 -9.66
N GLU A 60 -13.88 -13.73 -9.62
CA GLU A 60 -12.99 -14.23 -8.56
C GLU A 60 -11.63 -13.55 -8.59
N ALA A 61 -11.12 -13.22 -9.78
CA ALA A 61 -9.87 -12.49 -9.92
C ALA A 61 -9.99 -11.05 -9.39
N ILE A 62 -11.14 -10.40 -9.61
CA ILE A 62 -11.43 -9.07 -9.03
C ILE A 62 -11.56 -9.19 -7.51
N ALA A 63 -12.26 -10.23 -7.02
CA ALA A 63 -12.43 -10.49 -5.59
C ALA A 63 -11.09 -10.65 -4.86
N ALA A 64 -10.13 -11.37 -5.46
CA ALA A 64 -8.79 -11.56 -4.88
C ALA A 64 -8.06 -10.22 -4.68
N VAL A 65 -8.13 -9.31 -5.66
CA VAL A 65 -7.52 -7.98 -5.55
C VAL A 65 -8.21 -7.12 -4.48
N ILE A 66 -9.55 -7.19 -4.40
CA ILE A 66 -10.31 -6.51 -3.36
C ILE A 66 -9.96 -7.06 -1.97
N GLU A 67 -9.80 -8.38 -1.83
CA GLU A 67 -9.42 -9.03 -0.58
C GLU A 67 -8.03 -8.58 -0.10
N GLU A 68 -7.05 -8.52 -1.02
CA GLU A 68 -5.72 -7.99 -0.74
C GLU A 68 -5.76 -6.51 -0.32
N PHE A 69 -6.61 -5.71 -0.97
CA PHE A 69 -6.78 -4.32 -0.61
C PHE A 69 -7.37 -4.18 0.81
N ALA A 70 -8.45 -4.93 1.11
CA ALA A 70 -9.04 -4.95 2.45
C ALA A 70 -8.03 -5.43 3.50
N ALA A 71 -7.21 -6.45 3.20
CA ALA A 71 -6.15 -6.93 4.08
C ALA A 71 -5.09 -5.84 4.35
N THR A 72 -4.70 -5.08 3.33
CA THR A 72 -3.78 -3.93 3.48
C THR A 72 -4.36 -2.89 4.41
N MET A 73 -5.62 -2.49 4.18
CA MET A 73 -6.28 -1.46 4.97
C MET A 73 -6.59 -1.91 6.40
N ARG A 74 -6.69 -3.22 6.67
CA ARG A 74 -6.77 -3.76 8.05
C ARG A 74 -5.46 -3.68 8.81
N GLN A 75 -4.33 -3.76 8.11
CA GLN A 75 -3.00 -3.81 8.72
C GLN A 75 -2.33 -2.44 8.79
N ILE A 76 -2.82 -1.47 8.03
CA ILE A 76 -2.29 -0.11 8.06
C ILE A 76 -2.64 0.57 9.38
N ASP A 77 -1.73 1.41 9.87
CA ASP A 77 -2.02 2.36 10.95
C ASP A 77 -2.55 3.66 10.33
N PRO A 78 -3.86 3.94 10.39
CA PRO A 78 -4.42 5.17 9.84
C PRO A 78 -4.14 6.36 10.78
N PRO A 79 -4.16 7.60 10.27
CA PRO A 79 -4.27 8.78 11.11
C PRO A 79 -5.43 8.67 12.11
N PRO A 80 -5.30 9.20 13.34
CA PRO A 80 -6.29 8.96 14.40
C PRO A 80 -7.73 9.34 14.02
N ASP A 81 -7.89 10.44 13.29
CA ASP A 81 -9.17 10.95 12.80
C ASP A 81 -9.76 10.12 11.63
N LEU A 82 -8.96 9.27 11.02
CA LEU A 82 -9.35 8.34 9.96
C LEU A 82 -9.63 6.91 10.47
N THR A 83 -9.46 6.62 11.76
CA THR A 83 -9.66 5.27 12.31
C THR A 83 -11.06 4.72 12.04
N GLU A 84 -12.09 5.52 12.33
CA GLU A 84 -13.49 5.15 12.11
C GLU A 84 -13.78 4.96 10.61
N TYR A 85 -13.33 5.91 9.80
CA TYR A 85 -13.47 5.84 8.35
C TYR A 85 -12.79 4.58 7.77
N ASN A 86 -11.57 4.27 8.21
CA ASN A 86 -10.83 3.11 7.74
C ASN A 86 -11.59 1.81 8.03
N ARG A 87 -12.22 1.70 9.22
CA ARG A 87 -13.08 0.56 9.56
C ARG A 87 -14.27 0.43 8.61
N GLN A 88 -14.93 1.54 8.29
CA GLN A 88 -16.06 1.54 7.35
C GLN A 88 -15.61 1.21 5.92
N PHE A 89 -14.44 1.71 5.51
CA PHE A 89 -13.88 1.46 4.19
C PHE A 89 -13.47 -0.01 4.02
N VAL A 90 -12.85 -0.63 5.03
CA VAL A 90 -12.59 -2.07 5.06
C VAL A 90 -13.90 -2.87 4.93
N ALA A 91 -14.93 -2.51 5.70
CA ALA A 91 -16.23 -3.19 5.63
C ALA A 91 -16.89 -3.05 4.25
N TYR A 92 -16.73 -1.91 3.59
CA TYR A 92 -17.16 -1.68 2.21
C TYR A 92 -16.44 -2.63 1.23
N LEU A 93 -15.11 -2.76 1.33
CA LEU A 93 -14.33 -3.68 0.50
C LEU A 93 -14.73 -5.14 0.74
N GLU A 94 -14.89 -5.55 2.01
CA GLU A 94 -15.31 -6.90 2.38
C GLU A 94 -16.72 -7.22 1.89
N ALA A 95 -17.64 -6.25 1.89
CA ALA A 95 -18.98 -6.42 1.34
C ALA A 95 -18.94 -6.69 -0.18
N ALA A 96 -18.02 -6.04 -0.90
CA ALA A 96 -17.83 -6.24 -2.33
C ALA A 96 -17.30 -7.64 -2.68
N LEU A 97 -16.75 -8.42 -1.74
CA LEU A 97 -16.34 -9.81 -2.03
C LEU A 97 -17.50 -10.72 -2.46
N LYS A 98 -18.74 -10.36 -2.12
CA LYS A 98 -19.96 -11.10 -2.55
C LYS A 98 -20.38 -10.78 -3.98
N ASP A 99 -20.09 -9.56 -4.43
CA ASP A 99 -20.32 -9.07 -5.79
C ASP A 99 -19.16 -8.11 -6.14
N PRO A 100 -18.05 -8.62 -6.68
CA PRO A 100 -16.83 -7.84 -6.90
C PRO A 100 -17.04 -6.66 -7.85
N SER A 101 -18.05 -6.72 -8.72
CA SER A 101 -18.39 -5.64 -9.63
C SER A 101 -19.12 -4.48 -8.93
N SER A 102 -19.70 -4.70 -7.75
CA SER A 102 -20.47 -3.70 -7.01
C SER A 102 -19.69 -2.43 -6.66
N VAL A 103 -18.35 -2.47 -6.67
CA VAL A 103 -17.49 -1.31 -6.42
C VAL A 103 -17.64 -0.19 -7.47
N VAL A 104 -18.22 -0.49 -8.64
CA VAL A 104 -18.50 0.52 -9.68
C VAL A 104 -19.87 1.19 -9.53
N THR A 105 -20.79 0.56 -8.80
CA THR A 105 -22.18 1.02 -8.62
C THR A 105 -22.47 1.47 -7.19
N THR A 106 -21.71 0.99 -6.22
CA THR A 106 -21.84 1.31 -4.80
C THR A 106 -20.85 2.39 -4.44
N GLN A 107 -21.33 3.48 -3.87
CA GLN A 107 -20.47 4.58 -3.47
C GLN A 107 -19.70 4.19 -2.20
N PRO A 108 -18.37 4.41 -2.15
CA PRO A 108 -17.61 4.16 -0.93
C PRO A 108 -18.06 5.12 0.19
N PRO A 109 -17.88 4.74 1.47
CA PRO A 109 -18.04 5.70 2.56
C PRO A 109 -17.08 6.88 2.36
N LEU A 110 -17.45 8.05 2.88
CA LEU A 110 -16.60 9.24 2.85
C LEU A 110 -16.21 9.63 4.27
N PRO A 111 -14.96 10.08 4.50
CA PRO A 111 -14.59 10.68 5.78
C PRO A 111 -15.27 12.06 5.96
N PRO A 112 -15.19 12.66 7.16
CA PRO A 112 -15.63 14.03 7.38
C PRO A 112 -15.04 15.02 6.37
N ASP A 113 -15.79 16.07 6.01
CA ASP A 113 -15.44 16.98 4.90
C ASP A 113 -14.10 17.71 5.07
N ASP A 114 -13.73 18.05 6.30
CA ASP A 114 -12.43 18.66 6.62
C ASP A 114 -11.27 17.69 6.38
N VAL A 115 -11.41 16.45 6.82
CA VAL A 115 -10.46 15.36 6.55
C VAL A 115 -10.42 15.07 5.05
N ARG A 116 -11.58 15.00 4.39
CA ARG A 116 -11.69 14.77 2.95
C ARG A 116 -10.93 15.82 2.15
N ARG A 117 -11.11 17.11 2.47
CA ARG A 117 -10.36 18.21 1.83
C ARG A 117 -8.86 18.14 2.09
N ARG A 118 -8.45 17.79 3.31
CA ARG A 118 -7.03 17.61 3.66
C ARG A 118 -6.38 16.53 2.81
N LEU A 119 -7.04 15.37 2.71
CA LEU A 119 -6.57 14.25 1.90
C LEU A 119 -6.52 14.58 0.41
N ALA A 120 -7.58 15.20 -0.13
CA ALA A 120 -7.65 15.62 -1.53
C ALA A 120 -6.49 16.57 -1.92
N GLN A 121 -6.07 17.47 -1.03
CA GLN A 121 -4.93 18.37 -1.28
C GLN A 121 -3.57 17.66 -1.34
N LEU A 122 -3.47 16.48 -0.73
CA LEU A 122 -2.25 15.67 -0.71
C LEU A 122 -2.15 14.73 -1.91
N GLU A 123 -3.27 14.32 -2.52
CA GLU A 123 -3.27 13.41 -3.68
C GLU A 123 -2.30 13.82 -4.79
N PRO A 124 -2.23 15.09 -5.27
CA PRO A 124 -1.33 15.46 -6.37
C PRO A 124 0.17 15.37 -6.00
N GLN A 125 0.47 15.26 -4.71
CA GLN A 125 1.84 15.20 -4.18
C GLN A 125 2.30 13.74 -3.99
N ILE A 126 1.41 12.77 -4.16
CA ILE A 126 1.66 11.36 -3.94
C ILE A 126 1.75 10.67 -5.30
N PRO A 127 2.94 10.18 -5.73
CA PRO A 127 3.14 9.61 -7.06
C PRO A 127 2.19 8.45 -7.40
N GLU A 128 1.78 7.68 -6.40
CA GLU A 128 0.89 6.55 -6.56
C GLU A 128 -0.58 6.97 -6.77
N CYS A 129 -0.94 8.22 -6.44
CA CYS A 129 -2.27 8.79 -6.70
C CYS A 129 -2.33 9.39 -8.10
N ARG A 130 -2.32 8.50 -9.11
CA ARG A 130 -2.29 8.89 -10.54
C ARG A 130 -3.55 9.61 -11.01
N GLU A 131 -4.69 9.29 -10.40
CA GLU A 131 -6.01 9.86 -10.70
C GLU A 131 -6.65 10.37 -9.40
N PRO A 132 -7.47 11.44 -9.46
CA PRO A 132 -8.21 11.92 -8.29
C PRO A 132 -9.09 10.82 -7.70
N THR A 133 -8.97 10.58 -6.39
CA THR A 133 -9.79 9.56 -5.73
C THR A 133 -11.18 10.12 -5.39
N PHE A 134 -12.00 9.31 -4.70
CA PHE A 134 -13.27 9.77 -4.16
C PHE A 134 -13.13 10.85 -3.06
N PHE A 135 -11.92 11.13 -2.56
CA PHE A 135 -11.71 12.30 -1.70
C PHE A 135 -11.83 13.62 -2.48
N SER A 136 -11.35 13.64 -3.73
CA SER A 136 -11.37 14.83 -4.59
C SER A 136 -12.70 15.03 -5.35
N ARG A 137 -13.52 13.98 -5.48
CA ARG A 137 -14.82 14.07 -6.17
C ARG A 137 -15.84 14.87 -5.36
N GLY A 138 -16.58 15.77 -6.02
CA GLY A 138 -17.67 16.54 -5.40
C GLY A 138 -17.22 17.58 -4.38
N LEU A 139 -15.99 18.08 -4.49
CA LEU A 139 -15.48 19.23 -3.74
C LEU A 139 -15.57 20.55 -4.55
N GLU A 140 -16.34 20.56 -5.64
CA GLU A 140 -16.62 21.74 -6.47
C GLU A 140 -17.47 22.80 -5.74
#